data_AF-A0AAW0GJK7-F1
#
_entry.id   AF-A0AAW0GJK7-F1
#
_cell.length_a   1.000
_cell.length_b   1.000
_cell.length_c   1.000
_cell.angle_alpha   90.00
_cell.angle_beta   90.00
_cell.angle_gamma   90.00
#
_symmetry.space_group_name_H-M   'P 1'
#
loop_
_entity.id
_entity.type
_entity.pdbx_description
1 polymer ?
#
loop_
_entity_poly.entity_id
_entity_poly.type
_entity_poly.pdbx_seq_one_letter_code
_entity_poly.pdbx_strand_id
1 'polypeptide(L)'
;MSSASQHETATIAVMGATGSGKTSFINLASGSDLTVGYGLESCTGEVEAATPFILNNKTVTLIDTPGFDDTTRSEAEILGLISHFLAATYENGRKLNGVVYLHRISDYRMGGVARRNFRLFRELCGEDALKNVVIVTNMWGDVTLQVGEAREAELARSDHFYRAILDKGAHMLRHDNTLESARAIISAAMGLVPEALLVQHEMVDEELYVSETSAGQELQADLDKQAKVYRDNISAIKQEMIEILAKRDAARNQELQSLRIDLIRARQSLERVEKESRKLQDDLTEHQKLLVKRMREAAEVIEDKETSLRKLQKQNFTQQAQIEELKMKVAETQQDSNASIRAVLDQYREELEVARVEEGRKTQAMLQTASEAHAVEIQLLHQKLAEQTKANETKVQTIHKAHQEALSRQAAQFQRRIAGTSLPGYTAAPTSPGQQQDTRKSRILHLIVVGGQERIRLSPEDWQSLGYAVNAL
;
A
#
# COMPACT_ATOMS: atom_id res chain seq x y z
N MET A 1 15.26 -21.47 23.66
CA MET A 1 14.85 -22.49 22.68
C MET A 1 13.37 -22.32 22.43
N SER A 2 13.02 -21.46 21.46
CA SER A 2 11.63 -21.34 21.00
C SER A 2 11.36 -22.54 20.09
N SER A 3 10.31 -23.30 20.38
CA SER A 3 9.83 -24.40 19.54
C SER A 3 9.79 -23.94 18.08
N ALA A 4 10.54 -24.63 17.22
CA ALA A 4 10.33 -24.52 15.79
C ALA A 4 8.87 -24.96 15.54
N SER A 5 8.00 -24.00 15.28
CA SER A 5 6.62 -24.28 14.89
C SER A 5 6.69 -25.21 13.69
N GLN A 6 6.21 -26.45 13.84
CA GLN A 6 5.79 -27.23 12.70
C GLN A 6 4.77 -26.35 11.97
N HIS A 7 5.19 -25.76 10.84
CA HIS A 7 4.29 -24.93 10.05
C HIS A 7 3.18 -25.84 9.53
N GLU A 8 1.99 -25.62 10.07
CA GLU A 8 0.78 -26.39 9.80
C GLU A 8 0.48 -26.28 8.29
N THR A 9 0.42 -27.43 7.62
CA THR A 9 0.02 -27.52 6.21
C THR A 9 -1.48 -27.73 6.14
N ALA A 10 -2.12 -27.12 5.15
CA ALA A 10 -3.53 -27.33 4.86
C ALA A 10 -3.70 -27.81 3.41
N THR A 11 -4.32 -28.97 3.24
CA THR A 11 -4.65 -29.52 1.93
C THR A 11 -6.16 -29.48 1.74
N ILE A 12 -6.61 -28.84 0.66
CA ILE A 12 -8.03 -28.61 0.39
C ILE A 12 -8.35 -29.09 -1.01
N ALA A 13 -9.34 -29.98 -1.13
CA ALA A 13 -9.84 -30.42 -2.42
C ALA A 13 -10.93 -29.46 -2.93
N VAL A 14 -10.89 -29.14 -4.22
CA VAL A 14 -11.90 -28.30 -4.87
C VAL A 14 -12.67 -29.17 -5.85
N MET A 15 -13.97 -29.32 -5.61
CA MET A 15 -14.88 -30.21 -6.33
C MET A 15 -16.10 -29.46 -6.87
N GLY A 16 -16.84 -30.07 -7.78
CA GLY A 16 -18.05 -29.49 -8.36
C GLY A 16 -18.16 -29.72 -9.87
N ALA A 17 -19.24 -29.24 -10.46
CA ALA A 17 -19.54 -29.43 -11.88
C ALA A 17 -18.48 -28.84 -12.83
N THR A 18 -18.38 -29.37 -14.03
CA THR A 18 -17.63 -28.83 -15.16
C THR A 18 -18.13 -27.41 -15.45
N GLY A 19 -17.16 -26.49 -15.58
CA GLY A 19 -17.45 -25.07 -15.76
C GLY A 19 -17.98 -24.36 -14.51
N SER A 20 -17.92 -24.94 -13.30
CA SER A 20 -18.29 -24.22 -12.07
C SER A 20 -17.25 -23.20 -11.58
N GLY A 21 -16.10 -23.12 -12.26
CA GLY A 21 -15.01 -22.18 -11.97
C GLY A 21 -13.93 -22.71 -11.02
N LYS A 22 -13.81 -24.03 -10.85
CA LYS A 22 -12.81 -24.68 -9.95
C LYS A 22 -11.38 -24.23 -10.23
N THR A 23 -10.89 -24.46 -11.44
CA THR A 23 -9.53 -24.09 -11.85
C THR A 23 -9.30 -22.58 -11.77
N SER A 24 -10.28 -21.76 -12.17
CA SER A 24 -10.21 -20.31 -12.06
C SER A 24 -10.11 -19.84 -10.62
N PHE A 25 -10.90 -20.42 -9.71
CA PHE A 25 -10.84 -20.17 -8.27
C PHE A 25 -9.47 -20.53 -7.69
N ILE A 26 -8.93 -21.69 -8.07
CA ILE A 26 -7.61 -22.16 -7.61
C ILE A 26 -6.50 -21.24 -8.10
N ASN A 27 -6.49 -20.88 -9.38
CA ASN A 27 -5.48 -19.99 -9.95
C ASN A 27 -5.55 -18.60 -9.32
N LEU A 28 -6.76 -18.07 -9.12
CA LEU A 28 -6.95 -16.80 -8.43
C LEU A 28 -6.39 -16.85 -7.01
N ALA A 29 -6.71 -17.89 -6.24
CA ALA A 29 -6.28 -18.01 -4.86
C ALA A 29 -4.78 -18.25 -4.67
N SER A 30 -4.20 -19.12 -5.51
CA SER A 30 -2.83 -19.60 -5.37
C SER A 30 -1.81 -18.82 -6.21
N GLY A 31 -2.25 -18.09 -7.22
CA GLY A 31 -1.37 -17.52 -8.26
C GLY A 31 -0.77 -18.57 -9.19
N SER A 32 -1.29 -19.80 -9.20
CA SER A 32 -0.88 -20.86 -10.13
C SER A 32 -1.39 -20.58 -11.55
N ASP A 33 -0.78 -21.27 -12.52
CA ASP A 33 -1.16 -21.24 -13.93
C ASP A 33 -1.66 -22.63 -14.36
N LEU A 34 -2.65 -23.16 -13.64
CA LEU A 34 -3.33 -24.39 -14.04
C LEU A 34 -4.15 -24.10 -15.31
N THR A 35 -4.23 -25.07 -16.22
CA THR A 35 -4.88 -24.86 -17.52
C THR A 35 -6.39 -24.63 -17.34
N VAL A 36 -6.85 -23.39 -17.54
CA VAL A 36 -8.28 -23.04 -17.50
C VAL A 36 -8.92 -23.30 -18.85
N GLY A 37 -9.92 -24.18 -18.87
CA GLY A 37 -10.76 -24.40 -20.05
C GLY A 37 -11.88 -23.38 -20.16
N TYR A 38 -11.86 -22.56 -21.22
CA TYR A 38 -12.96 -21.64 -21.56
C TYR A 38 -13.95 -22.23 -22.59
N GLY A 39 -13.76 -23.49 -22.99
CA GLY A 39 -14.57 -24.21 -24.00
C GLY A 39 -15.61 -25.17 -23.42
N LEU A 40 -16.42 -25.78 -24.30
CA LEU A 40 -17.40 -26.82 -23.96
C LEU A 40 -16.76 -28.20 -23.67
N GLU A 41 -15.48 -28.34 -23.98
CA GLU A 41 -14.64 -29.49 -23.65
C GLU A 41 -13.92 -29.21 -22.32
N SER A 42 -14.01 -30.15 -21.38
CA SER A 42 -13.34 -30.07 -20.08
C SER A 42 -11.82 -30.09 -20.27
N CYS A 43 -11.11 -29.13 -19.66
CA CYS A 43 -9.65 -29.02 -19.79
C CYS A 43 -8.87 -29.70 -18.65
N THR A 44 -9.51 -30.08 -17.54
CA THR A 44 -8.86 -30.78 -16.43
C THR A 44 -8.87 -32.29 -16.68
N GLY A 45 -7.90 -32.74 -17.47
CA GLY A 45 -7.70 -34.15 -17.78
C GLY A 45 -7.14 -34.98 -16.62
N GLU A 46 -6.62 -34.39 -15.55
CA GLU A 46 -6.09 -35.12 -14.40
C GLU A 46 -6.44 -34.36 -13.11
N VAL A 47 -6.32 -35.04 -11.96
CA VAL A 47 -6.36 -34.35 -10.66
C VAL A 47 -5.01 -33.66 -10.49
N GLU A 48 -5.02 -32.34 -10.35
CA GLU A 48 -3.81 -31.52 -10.33
C GLU A 48 -3.73 -30.71 -9.04
N ALA A 49 -2.55 -30.64 -8.45
CA ALA A 49 -2.32 -29.76 -7.30
C ALA A 49 -1.72 -28.43 -7.74
N ALA A 50 -2.31 -27.36 -7.21
CA ALA A 50 -1.80 -26.01 -7.33
C ALA A 50 -0.42 -25.88 -6.68
N THR A 51 0.32 -24.85 -7.08
CA THR A 51 1.54 -24.47 -6.37
C THR A 51 1.19 -24.09 -4.93
N PRO A 52 1.86 -24.69 -3.92
CA PRO A 52 1.60 -24.35 -2.53
C PRO A 52 1.85 -22.86 -2.26
N PHE A 53 0.98 -22.22 -1.51
CA PHE A 53 1.07 -20.80 -1.17
C PHE A 53 0.79 -20.56 0.32
N ILE A 54 1.14 -19.38 0.81
CA ILE A 54 0.96 -19.03 2.23
C ILE A 54 -0.35 -18.29 2.40
N LEU A 55 -1.17 -18.75 3.35
CA LEU A 55 -2.33 -18.03 3.84
C LEU A 55 -2.41 -18.20 5.36
N ASN A 56 -2.62 -17.10 6.10
CA ASN A 56 -2.73 -17.10 7.57
C ASN A 56 -1.63 -17.92 8.29
N ASN A 57 -0.37 -17.77 7.84
CA ASN A 57 0.82 -18.48 8.34
C ASN A 57 0.81 -20.01 8.19
N LYS A 58 -0.12 -20.57 7.40
CA LYS A 58 -0.14 -21.97 6.99
C LYS A 58 0.24 -22.10 5.52
N THR A 59 0.90 -23.19 5.17
CA THR A 59 1.15 -23.55 3.77
C THR A 59 -0.09 -24.27 3.24
N VAL A 60 -0.75 -23.69 2.25
CA VAL A 60 -1.99 -24.21 1.66
C VAL A 60 -1.68 -24.82 0.31
N THR A 61 -2.21 -26.01 0.09
CA THR A 61 -2.21 -26.71 -1.20
C THR A 61 -3.65 -26.97 -1.61
N LEU A 62 -4.05 -26.43 -2.77
CA LEU A 62 -5.36 -26.66 -3.37
C LEU A 62 -5.25 -27.77 -4.41
N ILE A 63 -6.19 -28.71 -4.40
CA ILE A 63 -6.29 -29.78 -5.38
C ILE A 63 -7.45 -29.46 -6.32
N ASP A 64 -7.14 -29.32 -7.60
CA ASP A 64 -8.13 -29.24 -8.67
C ASP A 64 -8.58 -30.64 -9.06
N THR A 65 -9.88 -30.82 -9.23
CA THR A 65 -10.48 -32.11 -9.61
C THR A 65 -11.24 -31.99 -10.92
N PRO A 66 -11.31 -33.05 -11.73
CA PRO A 66 -12.21 -33.10 -12.88
C PRO A 66 -13.66 -32.83 -12.46
N GLY A 67 -14.44 -32.19 -13.33
CA GLY A 67 -15.87 -31.97 -13.05
C GLY A 67 -16.68 -33.26 -13.14
N PHE A 68 -17.67 -33.43 -12.26
CA PHE A 68 -18.53 -34.64 -12.23
C PHE A 68 -19.40 -34.82 -13.49
N ASP A 69 -19.70 -33.76 -14.23
CA ASP A 69 -20.45 -33.74 -15.51
C ASP A 69 -19.54 -33.40 -16.70
N ASP A 70 -18.37 -34.03 -16.76
CA ASP A 70 -17.46 -33.93 -17.91
C ASP A 70 -18.13 -34.48 -19.19
N THR A 71 -18.04 -33.74 -20.29
CA THR A 71 -18.59 -34.15 -21.59
C THR A 71 -17.69 -35.15 -22.33
N THR A 72 -16.43 -35.24 -21.94
CA THR A 72 -15.39 -36.07 -22.57
C THR A 72 -15.15 -37.37 -21.82
N ARG A 73 -15.54 -37.45 -20.54
CA ARG A 73 -15.30 -38.60 -19.65
C ARG A 73 -16.59 -39.11 -19.03
N SER A 74 -16.60 -40.41 -18.75
CA SER A 74 -17.71 -41.03 -18.03
C SER A 74 -17.66 -40.72 -16.54
N GLU A 75 -18.84 -40.69 -15.89
CA GLU A 75 -18.98 -40.50 -14.44
C GLU A 75 -18.12 -41.51 -13.65
N ALA A 76 -18.03 -42.75 -14.12
CA ALA A 76 -17.20 -43.81 -13.54
C ALA A 76 -15.68 -43.48 -13.59
N GLU A 77 -15.20 -42.90 -14.69
CA GLU A 77 -13.78 -42.50 -14.80
C GLU A 77 -13.45 -41.33 -13.86
N ILE A 78 -14.36 -40.37 -13.74
CA ILE A 78 -14.18 -39.22 -12.83
C ILE A 78 -14.17 -39.68 -11.38
N LEU A 79 -15.13 -40.53 -10.99
CA LEU A 79 -15.17 -41.11 -9.65
C LEU A 79 -13.87 -41.86 -9.36
N GLY A 80 -13.44 -42.74 -10.27
CA GLY A 80 -12.19 -43.46 -10.14
C GLY A 80 -10.99 -42.53 -9.93
N LEU A 81 -10.83 -41.48 -10.73
CA LEU A 81 -9.72 -40.53 -10.59
C LEU A 81 -9.70 -39.83 -9.23
N ILE A 82 -10.86 -39.33 -8.79
CA ILE A 82 -10.97 -38.62 -7.52
C ILE A 82 -10.70 -39.58 -6.35
N SER A 83 -11.35 -40.75 -6.33
CA SER A 83 -11.22 -41.73 -5.25
C SER A 83 -9.79 -42.24 -5.10
N HIS A 84 -9.12 -42.60 -6.20
CA HIS A 84 -7.73 -43.06 -6.16
C HIS A 84 -6.75 -41.96 -5.71
N PHE A 85 -6.96 -40.71 -6.14
CA PHE A 85 -6.13 -39.59 -5.68
C PHE A 85 -6.26 -39.39 -4.18
N LEU A 86 -7.49 -39.41 -3.67
CA LEU A 86 -7.78 -39.25 -2.25
C LEU A 86 -7.21 -40.40 -1.43
N ALA A 87 -7.35 -41.64 -1.90
CA ALA A 87 -6.77 -42.82 -1.27
C ALA A 87 -5.24 -42.73 -1.20
N ALA A 88 -4.56 -42.41 -2.31
CA ALA A 88 -3.11 -42.24 -2.33
C ALA A 88 -2.62 -41.12 -1.40
N THR A 89 -3.40 -40.04 -1.27
CA THR A 89 -3.07 -38.95 -0.32
C THR A 89 -3.20 -39.42 1.13
N TYR A 90 -4.24 -40.21 1.43
CA TYR A 90 -4.49 -40.75 2.77
C TYR A 90 -3.48 -41.82 3.20
N GLU A 91 -3.08 -42.72 2.29
CA GLU A 91 -2.01 -43.71 2.51
C GLU A 91 -0.69 -43.04 2.96
N ASN A 92 -0.40 -41.85 2.45
CA ASN A 92 0.76 -41.05 2.83
C ASN A 92 0.56 -40.27 4.15
N GLY A 93 -0.46 -40.60 4.92
CA GLY A 93 -0.77 -40.01 6.23
C GLY A 93 -1.36 -38.59 6.16
N ARG A 94 -1.82 -38.14 4.99
CA ARG A 94 -2.37 -36.79 4.80
C ARG A 94 -3.89 -36.83 4.79
N LYS A 95 -4.50 -36.17 5.77
CA LYS A 95 -5.94 -35.90 5.80
C LYS A 95 -6.23 -34.56 5.13
N LEU A 96 -7.39 -34.45 4.49
CA LEU A 96 -7.87 -33.17 3.97
C LEU A 96 -8.33 -32.27 5.12
N ASN A 97 -7.99 -31.00 5.05
CA ASN A 97 -8.50 -30.00 5.99
C ASN A 97 -9.95 -29.65 5.67
N GLY A 98 -10.28 -29.60 4.38
CA GLY A 98 -11.65 -29.38 3.93
C GLY A 98 -11.83 -29.67 2.45
N VAL A 99 -13.10 -29.70 2.05
CA VAL A 99 -13.51 -29.83 0.65
C VAL A 99 -14.36 -28.64 0.27
N VAL A 100 -13.97 -27.95 -0.80
CA VAL A 100 -14.72 -26.82 -1.35
C VAL A 100 -15.55 -27.32 -2.51
N TYR A 101 -16.87 -27.27 -2.39
CA TYR A 101 -17.79 -27.68 -3.47
C TYR A 101 -18.32 -26.45 -4.19
N LEU A 102 -17.87 -26.19 -5.43
CA LEU A 102 -18.30 -25.04 -6.22
C LEU A 102 -19.60 -25.33 -6.99
N HIS A 103 -20.58 -24.46 -6.78
CA HIS A 103 -21.89 -24.46 -7.42
C HIS A 103 -22.11 -23.16 -8.20
N ARG A 104 -22.59 -23.24 -9.44
CA ARG A 104 -22.96 -22.05 -10.23
C ARG A 104 -24.33 -21.54 -9.82
N ILE A 105 -24.41 -20.34 -9.25
CA ILE A 105 -25.70 -19.74 -8.90
C ILE A 105 -26.48 -19.29 -10.15
N SER A 106 -25.80 -19.16 -11.29
CA SER A 106 -26.36 -18.79 -12.58
C SER A 106 -27.22 -19.88 -13.22
N ASP A 107 -27.03 -21.15 -12.83
CA ASP A 107 -27.81 -22.27 -13.35
C ASP A 107 -29.31 -22.09 -13.03
N TYR A 108 -30.14 -22.08 -14.07
CA TYR A 108 -31.57 -21.78 -13.94
C TYR A 108 -32.35 -22.90 -13.22
N ARG A 109 -31.80 -24.12 -13.20
CA ARG A 109 -32.39 -25.29 -12.56
C ARG A 109 -31.29 -26.20 -12.01
N MET A 110 -31.49 -26.70 -10.80
CA MET A 110 -30.83 -27.93 -10.34
C MET A 110 -31.39 -29.12 -11.11
N GLY A 111 -30.81 -29.38 -12.28
CA GLY A 111 -31.19 -30.48 -13.17
C GLY A 111 -31.03 -31.86 -12.51
N GLY A 112 -31.54 -32.90 -13.19
CA GLY A 112 -31.34 -34.28 -12.73
C GLY A 112 -29.86 -34.63 -12.55
N VAL A 113 -29.01 -34.18 -13.46
CA VAL A 113 -27.55 -34.39 -13.44
C VAL A 113 -26.90 -33.74 -12.21
N ALA A 114 -27.14 -32.45 -11.97
CA ALA A 114 -26.56 -31.73 -10.83
C ALA A 114 -26.94 -32.38 -9.47
N ARG A 115 -28.17 -32.87 -9.34
CA ARG A 115 -28.61 -33.61 -8.14
C ARG A 115 -27.93 -34.97 -7.99
N ARG A 116 -27.73 -35.72 -9.09
CA ARG A 116 -26.95 -36.96 -9.06
C ARG A 116 -25.52 -36.72 -8.65
N ASN A 117 -24.86 -35.74 -9.26
CA ASN A 117 -23.47 -35.39 -8.96
C ASN A 117 -23.29 -34.97 -7.50
N PHE A 118 -24.26 -34.24 -6.94
CA PHE A 118 -24.23 -33.87 -5.53
C PHE A 118 -24.45 -35.06 -4.58
N ARG A 119 -25.34 -36.01 -4.93
CA ARG A 119 -25.49 -37.26 -4.16
C ARG A 119 -24.20 -38.07 -4.18
N LEU A 120 -23.59 -38.25 -5.35
CA LEU A 120 -22.30 -38.92 -5.48
C LEU A 120 -21.21 -38.25 -4.63
N PHE A 121 -21.13 -36.92 -4.66
CA PHE A 121 -20.22 -36.15 -3.81
C PHE A 121 -20.45 -36.41 -2.31
N ARG A 122 -21.72 -36.46 -1.88
CA ARG A 122 -22.06 -36.73 -0.48
C ARG A 122 -21.64 -38.14 -0.05
N GLU A 123 -21.86 -39.14 -0.88
CA GLU A 123 -21.41 -40.52 -0.61
C GLU A 123 -19.88 -40.61 -0.57
N LEU A 124 -19.18 -39.88 -1.45
CA LEU A 124 -17.72 -39.82 -1.46
C LEU A 124 -17.16 -39.21 -0.17
N CYS A 125 -17.78 -38.13 0.33
CA CYS A 125 -17.38 -37.50 1.58
C CYS A 125 -17.74 -38.36 2.80
N GLY A 126 -18.94 -38.94 2.82
CA GLY A 126 -19.53 -39.55 4.00
C GLY A 126 -20.05 -38.54 5.02
N GLU A 127 -20.97 -38.99 5.86
CA GLU A 127 -21.77 -38.12 6.73
C GLU A 127 -20.95 -37.40 7.80
N ASP A 128 -19.90 -38.05 8.33
CA ASP A 128 -19.06 -37.50 9.40
C ASP A 128 -18.10 -36.41 8.90
N ALA A 129 -17.70 -36.48 7.63
CA ALA A 129 -16.81 -35.50 7.01
C ALA A 129 -17.56 -34.32 6.38
N LEU A 130 -18.90 -34.31 6.38
CA LEU A 130 -19.67 -33.18 5.83
C LEU A 130 -19.43 -31.86 6.58
N LYS A 131 -19.09 -31.92 7.87
CA LYS A 131 -18.67 -30.75 8.66
C LYS A 131 -17.41 -30.06 8.10
N ASN A 132 -16.63 -30.78 7.29
CA ASN A 132 -15.42 -30.30 6.60
C ASN A 132 -15.71 -29.77 5.19
N VAL A 133 -16.99 -29.72 4.78
CA VAL A 133 -17.39 -29.24 3.46
C VAL A 133 -17.75 -27.75 3.52
N VAL A 134 -17.22 -26.99 2.57
CA VAL A 134 -17.59 -25.60 2.29
C VAL A 134 -18.23 -25.54 0.91
N ILE A 135 -19.54 -25.36 0.89
CA ILE A 135 -20.31 -25.11 -0.33
C ILE A 135 -20.05 -23.67 -0.76
N VAL A 136 -19.66 -23.48 -2.01
CA VAL A 136 -19.35 -22.16 -2.56
C VAL A 136 -20.27 -21.87 -3.72
N THR A 137 -21.10 -20.83 -3.59
CA THR A 137 -21.88 -20.30 -4.71
C THR A 137 -21.01 -19.35 -5.51
N ASN A 138 -20.88 -19.61 -6.81
CA ASN A 138 -20.04 -18.85 -7.75
C ASN A 138 -20.88 -18.30 -8.92
N MET A 139 -20.28 -17.49 -9.80
CA MET A 139 -20.92 -16.87 -10.97
C MET A 139 -22.01 -15.85 -10.61
N TRP A 140 -21.82 -15.13 -9.51
CA TRP A 140 -22.71 -14.06 -9.08
C TRP A 140 -22.78 -12.88 -10.07
N GLY A 141 -21.78 -12.73 -10.95
CA GLY A 141 -21.79 -11.72 -12.02
C GLY A 141 -22.78 -12.01 -13.16
N ASP A 142 -23.26 -13.24 -13.30
CA ASP A 142 -24.14 -13.67 -14.40
C ASP A 142 -25.63 -13.57 -14.04
N VAL A 143 -25.96 -13.18 -12.80
CA VAL A 143 -27.33 -13.02 -12.32
C VAL A 143 -27.49 -11.72 -11.56
N THR A 144 -28.71 -11.21 -11.49
CA THR A 144 -29.00 -10.10 -10.57
C THR A 144 -28.92 -10.60 -9.14
N LEU A 145 -28.48 -9.72 -8.23
CA LEU A 145 -28.34 -10.05 -6.80
C LEU A 145 -29.63 -10.65 -6.23
N GLN A 146 -30.78 -10.06 -6.55
CA GLN A 146 -32.10 -10.53 -6.09
C GLN A 146 -32.41 -11.97 -6.51
N VAL A 147 -32.08 -12.33 -7.75
CA VAL A 147 -32.27 -13.71 -8.25
C VAL A 147 -31.28 -14.66 -7.61
N GLY A 148 -30.01 -14.26 -7.49
CA GLY A 148 -28.98 -15.06 -6.83
C GLY A 148 -29.31 -15.33 -5.36
N GLU A 149 -29.77 -14.33 -4.61
CA GLU A 149 -30.17 -14.45 -3.21
C GLU A 149 -31.38 -15.36 -3.02
N ALA A 150 -32.38 -15.26 -3.90
CA ALA A 150 -33.53 -16.16 -3.87
C ALA A 150 -33.11 -17.62 -4.12
N ARG A 151 -32.24 -17.85 -5.10
CA ARG A 151 -31.70 -19.19 -5.41
C ARG A 151 -30.84 -19.74 -4.29
N GLU A 152 -29.96 -18.92 -3.70
CA GLU A 152 -29.13 -19.33 -2.58
C GLU A 152 -29.98 -19.71 -1.36
N ALA A 153 -31.03 -18.93 -1.07
CA ALA A 153 -31.97 -19.26 0.00
C ALA A 153 -32.74 -20.57 -0.28
N GLU A 154 -33.10 -20.83 -1.53
CA GLU A 154 -33.72 -22.09 -1.95
C GLU A 154 -32.76 -23.27 -1.78
N LEU A 155 -31.52 -23.12 -2.23
CA LEU A 155 -30.45 -24.12 -2.09
C LEU A 155 -30.21 -24.48 -0.62
N ALA A 156 -30.18 -23.49 0.27
CA ALA A 156 -29.97 -23.70 1.70
C ALA A 156 -31.15 -24.34 2.44
N ARG A 157 -32.39 -24.10 2.00
CA ARG A 157 -33.61 -24.53 2.72
C ARG A 157 -34.21 -25.83 2.21
N SER A 158 -33.90 -26.24 0.99
CA SER A 158 -34.47 -27.44 0.40
C SER A 158 -33.73 -28.69 0.87
N ASP A 159 -34.49 -29.66 1.38
CA ASP A 159 -33.97 -31.01 1.73
C ASP A 159 -33.43 -31.75 0.49
N HIS A 160 -33.86 -31.34 -0.71
CA HIS A 160 -33.37 -31.89 -1.98
C HIS A 160 -32.06 -31.26 -2.46
N PHE A 161 -31.58 -30.22 -1.79
CA PHE A 161 -30.36 -29.49 -2.14
C PHE A 161 -29.37 -29.58 -0.96
N TYR A 162 -29.05 -28.45 -0.31
CA TYR A 162 -27.94 -28.38 0.63
C TYR A 162 -28.35 -28.40 2.09
N ARG A 163 -29.63 -28.28 2.41
CA ARG A 163 -30.10 -28.28 3.80
C ARG A 163 -29.57 -29.47 4.60
N ALA A 164 -29.67 -30.68 4.04
CA ALA A 164 -29.24 -31.89 4.72
C ALA A 164 -27.76 -31.89 5.11
N ILE A 165 -26.88 -31.27 4.32
CA ILE A 165 -25.44 -31.21 4.63
C ILE A 165 -25.10 -30.00 5.51
N LEU A 166 -25.84 -28.89 5.36
CA LEU A 166 -25.71 -27.72 6.23
C LEU A 166 -26.14 -28.05 7.67
N ASP A 167 -27.20 -28.84 7.83
CA ASP A 167 -27.65 -29.35 9.13
C ASP A 167 -26.59 -30.26 9.81
N LYS A 168 -25.63 -30.79 9.03
CA LYS A 168 -24.49 -31.59 9.50
C LYS A 168 -23.20 -30.78 9.70
N GLY A 169 -23.30 -29.44 9.65
CA GLY A 169 -22.18 -28.54 9.94
C GLY A 169 -21.36 -28.12 8.73
N ALA A 170 -21.80 -28.45 7.51
CA ALA A 170 -21.22 -27.84 6.31
C ALA A 170 -21.47 -26.32 6.32
N HIS A 171 -20.57 -25.57 5.70
CA HIS A 171 -20.69 -24.12 5.57
C HIS A 171 -21.10 -23.76 4.14
N MET A 172 -21.80 -22.63 3.97
CA MET A 172 -22.10 -22.07 2.65
C MET A 172 -21.59 -20.64 2.55
N LEU A 173 -20.80 -20.35 1.52
CA LEU A 173 -20.16 -19.05 1.29
C LEU A 173 -20.33 -18.62 -0.17
N ARG A 174 -20.25 -17.31 -0.42
CA ARG A 174 -20.28 -16.73 -1.78
C ARG A 174 -18.86 -16.47 -2.27
N HIS A 175 -18.59 -16.82 -3.52
CA HIS A 175 -17.42 -16.38 -4.26
C HIS A 175 -17.82 -15.36 -5.32
N ASP A 176 -17.29 -14.15 -5.20
CA ASP A 176 -17.56 -13.02 -6.08
C ASP A 176 -16.44 -12.79 -7.12
N ASN A 177 -15.68 -13.84 -7.43
CA ASN A 177 -14.52 -13.80 -8.34
C ASN A 177 -13.42 -12.82 -7.89
N THR A 178 -13.31 -12.53 -6.58
CA THR A 178 -12.22 -11.72 -6.01
C THR A 178 -11.23 -12.58 -5.23
N LEU A 179 -10.00 -12.10 -5.10
CA LEU A 179 -8.96 -12.75 -4.29
C LEU A 179 -9.35 -12.77 -2.81
N GLU A 180 -10.04 -11.73 -2.35
CA GLU A 180 -10.52 -11.57 -0.98
C GLU A 180 -11.54 -12.66 -0.62
N SER A 181 -12.56 -12.89 -1.45
CA SER A 181 -13.54 -13.96 -1.19
C SER A 181 -12.92 -15.35 -1.32
N ALA A 182 -12.01 -15.56 -2.28
CA ALA A 182 -11.27 -16.82 -2.41
C ALA A 182 -10.47 -17.14 -1.13
N ARG A 183 -9.72 -16.16 -0.62
CA ARG A 183 -8.96 -16.30 0.64
C ARG A 183 -9.87 -16.50 1.84
N ALA A 184 -11.03 -15.86 1.90
CA ALA A 184 -11.99 -16.05 2.99
C ALA A 184 -12.55 -17.49 3.00
N ILE A 185 -12.91 -18.02 1.83
CA ILE A 185 -13.39 -19.41 1.66
C ILE A 185 -12.32 -20.41 2.11
N ILE A 186 -11.08 -20.21 1.65
CA ILE A 186 -9.96 -21.09 1.99
C ILE A 186 -9.66 -21.00 3.49
N SER A 187 -9.68 -19.79 4.06
CA SER A 187 -9.49 -19.59 5.51
C SER A 187 -10.55 -20.30 6.33
N ALA A 188 -11.81 -20.31 5.87
CA ALA A 188 -12.88 -21.06 6.51
C ALA A 188 -12.60 -22.58 6.48
N ALA A 189 -12.22 -23.12 5.32
CA ALA A 189 -11.85 -24.54 5.19
C ALA A 189 -10.61 -24.91 6.04
N MET A 190 -9.63 -24.02 6.15
CA MET A 190 -8.42 -24.24 6.97
C MET A 190 -8.68 -24.27 8.48
N GLY A 191 -9.79 -23.67 8.94
CA GLY A 191 -10.19 -23.66 10.34
C GLY A 191 -10.85 -24.96 10.80
N LEU A 192 -11.18 -25.86 9.87
CA LEU A 192 -11.84 -27.12 10.15
C LEU A 192 -10.80 -28.17 10.58
N VAL A 193 -11.20 -29.06 11.51
CA VAL A 193 -10.33 -30.14 12.00
C VAL A 193 -10.20 -31.19 10.90
N PRO A 194 -8.98 -31.53 10.44
CA PRO A 194 -8.81 -32.46 9.32
C PRO A 194 -9.49 -33.82 9.58
N GLU A 195 -10.27 -34.26 8.60
CA GLU A 195 -11.05 -35.51 8.64
C GLU A 195 -10.79 -36.27 7.34
N ALA A 196 -10.74 -37.60 7.41
CA ALA A 196 -10.68 -38.42 6.21
C ALA A 196 -12.10 -38.59 5.66
N LEU A 197 -12.21 -38.57 4.33
CA LEU A 197 -13.47 -38.81 3.64
C LEU A 197 -13.78 -40.32 3.67
N LEU A 198 -15.07 -40.67 3.60
CA LEU A 198 -15.51 -42.07 3.63
C LEU A 198 -14.82 -42.91 2.57
N VAL A 199 -14.69 -42.40 1.34
CA VAL A 199 -13.99 -43.13 0.26
C VAL A 199 -12.53 -43.46 0.60
N GLN A 200 -11.86 -42.65 1.43
CA GLN A 200 -10.48 -42.91 1.85
C GLN A 200 -10.43 -44.07 2.85
N HIS A 201 -11.38 -44.11 3.80
CA HIS A 201 -11.52 -45.22 4.73
C HIS A 201 -11.88 -46.53 4.00
N GLU A 202 -12.89 -46.48 3.13
CA GLU A 202 -13.35 -47.64 2.36
C GLU A 202 -12.22 -48.23 1.50
N MET A 203 -11.47 -47.39 0.77
CA MET A 203 -10.42 -47.90 -0.13
C MET A 203 -9.13 -48.30 0.57
N VAL A 204 -8.75 -47.63 1.67
CA VAL A 204 -7.43 -47.81 2.29
C VAL A 204 -7.51 -48.65 3.57
N ASP A 205 -8.49 -48.38 4.44
CA ASP A 205 -8.62 -49.09 5.71
C ASP A 205 -9.42 -50.39 5.54
N GLU A 206 -10.42 -50.40 4.66
CA GLU A 206 -11.27 -51.57 4.36
C GLU A 206 -10.85 -52.32 3.07
N GLU A 207 -9.85 -51.81 2.34
CA GLU A 207 -9.31 -52.39 1.09
C GLU A 207 -10.37 -52.63 -0.01
N LEU A 208 -11.42 -51.80 -0.06
CA LEU A 208 -12.48 -51.90 -1.06
C LEU A 208 -12.06 -51.31 -2.40
N TYR A 209 -12.52 -51.92 -3.50
CA TYR A 209 -12.44 -51.33 -4.83
C TYR A 209 -13.40 -50.14 -4.95
N VAL A 210 -13.12 -49.18 -5.85
CA VAL A 210 -14.01 -48.02 -6.13
C VAL A 210 -15.44 -48.49 -6.42
N SER A 211 -15.61 -49.57 -7.18
CA SER A 211 -16.93 -50.16 -7.46
C SER A 211 -17.69 -50.64 -6.22
N GLU A 212 -16.98 -50.96 -5.14
CA GLU A 212 -17.53 -51.49 -3.89
C GLU A 212 -17.78 -50.39 -2.84
N THR A 213 -17.14 -49.22 -2.98
CA THR A 213 -17.36 -48.04 -2.13
C THR A 213 -18.81 -47.56 -2.14
N SER A 214 -19.24 -46.85 -1.10
CA SER A 214 -20.59 -46.26 -1.03
C SER A 214 -20.88 -45.36 -2.25
N ALA A 215 -19.89 -44.57 -2.68
CA ALA A 215 -19.99 -43.74 -3.89
C ALA A 215 -20.09 -44.58 -5.17
N GLY A 216 -19.32 -45.67 -5.27
CA GLY A 216 -19.39 -46.62 -6.39
C GLY A 216 -20.75 -47.30 -6.49
N GLN A 217 -21.30 -47.74 -5.36
CA GLN A 217 -22.62 -48.38 -5.29
C GLN A 217 -23.75 -47.42 -5.67
N GLU A 218 -23.73 -46.16 -5.23
CA GLU A 218 -24.71 -45.15 -5.63
C GLU A 218 -24.64 -44.89 -7.14
N LEU A 219 -23.42 -44.76 -7.70
CA LEU A 219 -23.25 -44.60 -9.15
C LEU A 219 -23.77 -45.82 -9.91
N GLN A 220 -23.45 -47.03 -9.47
CA GLN A 220 -23.93 -48.27 -10.08
C GLN A 220 -25.47 -48.36 -10.04
N ALA A 221 -26.09 -48.01 -8.92
CA ALA A 221 -27.55 -47.97 -8.79
C ALA A 221 -28.20 -46.96 -9.76
N ASP A 222 -27.60 -45.77 -9.91
CA ASP A 222 -28.08 -44.77 -10.86
C ASP A 222 -27.89 -45.23 -12.32
N LEU A 223 -26.78 -45.91 -12.65
CA LEU A 223 -26.55 -46.52 -13.98
C LEU A 223 -27.55 -47.63 -14.29
N ASP A 224 -27.83 -48.52 -13.33
CA ASP A 224 -28.81 -49.59 -13.50
C ASP A 224 -30.23 -49.05 -13.70
N LYS A 225 -30.59 -47.99 -12.97
CA LYS A 225 -31.85 -47.29 -13.17
C LYS A 225 -31.96 -46.67 -14.55
N GLN A 226 -30.89 -46.04 -15.05
CA GLN A 226 -30.85 -45.48 -16.41
C GLN A 226 -30.96 -46.59 -17.47
N ALA A 227 -30.22 -47.69 -17.31
CA ALA A 227 -30.28 -48.83 -18.21
C ALA A 227 -31.69 -49.43 -18.27
N LYS A 228 -32.36 -49.57 -17.12
CA LYS A 228 -33.76 -50.02 -17.06
C LYS A 228 -34.69 -49.10 -17.86
N VAL A 229 -34.59 -47.78 -17.67
CA VAL A 229 -35.40 -46.80 -18.41
C VAL A 229 -35.20 -46.93 -19.92
N TYR A 230 -33.95 -47.09 -20.39
CA TYR A 230 -33.69 -47.29 -21.81
C TYR A 230 -34.18 -48.64 -22.33
N ARG A 231 -34.06 -49.74 -21.56
CA ARG A 231 -34.60 -51.06 -21.94
C ARG A 231 -36.13 -51.03 -22.07
N ASP A 232 -36.81 -50.37 -21.13
CA ASP A 232 -38.27 -50.21 -21.15
C ASP A 232 -38.69 -49.37 -22.37
N ASN A 233 -38.00 -48.25 -22.63
CA ASN A 233 -38.23 -47.42 -23.82
C ASN A 233 -38.01 -48.17 -25.14
N ILE A 234 -36.92 -48.93 -25.25
CA ILE A 234 -36.65 -49.79 -26.43
C ILE A 234 -37.79 -50.80 -26.63
N SER A 235 -38.32 -51.35 -25.55
CA SER A 235 -39.41 -52.33 -25.61
C SER A 235 -40.72 -51.66 -26.06
N ALA A 236 -41.02 -50.47 -25.54
CA ALA A 236 -42.18 -49.67 -25.95
C ALA A 236 -42.11 -49.27 -27.43
N ILE A 237 -40.97 -48.73 -27.89
CA ILE A 237 -40.76 -48.35 -29.30
C ILE A 237 -40.94 -49.56 -30.23
N LYS A 238 -40.38 -50.73 -29.86
CA LYS A 238 -40.56 -51.95 -30.65
C LYS A 238 -42.03 -52.37 -30.76
N GLN A 239 -42.79 -52.25 -29.67
CA GLN A 239 -44.20 -52.59 -29.64
C GLN A 239 -45.01 -51.63 -30.54
N GLU A 240 -44.75 -50.33 -30.45
CA GLU A 240 -45.38 -49.32 -31.29
C GLU A 240 -45.07 -49.54 -32.79
N MET A 241 -43.83 -49.91 -33.12
CA MET A 241 -43.45 -50.28 -34.49
C MET A 241 -44.26 -51.48 -35.03
N ILE A 242 -44.54 -52.49 -34.20
CA ILE A 242 -45.36 -53.66 -34.60
C ILE A 242 -46.81 -53.22 -34.88
N GLU A 243 -47.37 -52.37 -34.03
CA GLU A 243 -48.74 -51.86 -34.19
C GLU A 243 -48.89 -51.02 -35.46
N ILE A 244 -47.92 -50.16 -35.77
CA ILE A 244 -47.91 -49.36 -37.00
C ILE A 244 -47.76 -50.23 -38.24
N LEU A 245 -46.93 -51.28 -38.20
CA LEU A 245 -46.80 -52.24 -39.30
C LEU A 245 -48.13 -52.94 -39.66
N ALA A 246 -49.00 -53.15 -38.67
CA ALA A 246 -50.33 -53.74 -38.85
C ALA A 246 -51.36 -52.78 -39.52
N LYS A 247 -51.12 -51.46 -39.51
CA LYS A 247 -52.00 -50.46 -40.14
C LYS A 247 -51.77 -50.41 -41.66
N ARG A 248 -52.82 -50.03 -42.42
CA ARG A 248 -52.84 -49.96 -43.90
C ARG A 248 -52.80 -48.51 -44.42
N ASP A 249 -52.01 -47.64 -43.78
CA ASP A 249 -51.98 -46.21 -44.08
C ASP A 249 -50.74 -45.76 -44.86
N ALA A 250 -50.91 -44.74 -45.71
CA ALA A 250 -49.83 -44.15 -46.52
C ALA A 250 -48.77 -43.40 -45.66
N ALA A 251 -49.15 -42.91 -44.48
CA ALA A 251 -48.25 -42.22 -43.53
C ALA A 251 -47.33 -43.19 -42.74
N ARG A 252 -47.61 -44.50 -42.79
CA ARG A 252 -46.92 -45.55 -42.04
C ARG A 252 -45.40 -45.55 -42.22
N ASN A 253 -44.93 -45.28 -43.44
CA ASN A 253 -43.50 -45.32 -43.74
C ASN A 253 -42.74 -44.19 -43.02
N GLN A 254 -43.34 -43.00 -42.90
CA GLN A 254 -42.71 -41.86 -42.23
C GLN A 254 -42.65 -42.07 -40.71
N GLU A 255 -43.74 -42.57 -40.12
CA GLU A 255 -43.82 -42.90 -38.68
C GLU A 255 -42.87 -44.04 -38.29
N LEU A 256 -42.74 -45.07 -39.13
CA LEU A 256 -41.73 -46.12 -38.94
C LEU A 256 -40.29 -45.61 -39.08
N GLN A 257 -40.05 -44.60 -39.92
CA GLN A 257 -38.73 -43.98 -40.03
C GLN A 257 -38.37 -43.22 -38.75
N SER A 258 -39.28 -42.43 -38.18
CA SER A 258 -39.02 -41.73 -36.91
C SER A 258 -38.78 -42.70 -35.76
N LEU A 259 -39.60 -43.74 -35.62
CA LEU A 259 -39.41 -44.75 -34.56
C LEU A 259 -38.13 -45.55 -34.72
N ARG A 260 -37.67 -45.81 -35.96
CA ARG A 260 -36.35 -46.42 -36.20
C ARG A 260 -35.22 -45.54 -35.71
N ILE A 261 -35.29 -44.23 -35.96
CA ILE A 261 -34.30 -43.27 -35.48
C ILE A 261 -34.29 -43.26 -33.95
N ASP A 262 -35.45 -43.22 -33.31
CA ASP A 262 -35.56 -43.21 -31.85
C ASP A 262 -35.12 -44.53 -31.23
N LEU A 263 -35.39 -45.67 -31.87
CA LEU A 263 -34.86 -46.98 -31.47
C LEU A 263 -33.33 -47.03 -31.53
N ILE A 264 -32.72 -46.48 -32.60
CA ILE A 264 -31.26 -46.40 -32.74
C ILE A 264 -30.69 -45.52 -31.62
N ARG A 265 -31.29 -44.35 -31.38
CA ARG A 265 -30.86 -43.43 -30.29
C ARG A 265 -30.97 -44.10 -28.92
N ALA A 266 -32.10 -44.73 -28.61
CA ALA A 266 -32.31 -45.39 -27.33
C ALA A 266 -31.34 -46.56 -27.11
N ARG A 267 -31.04 -47.35 -28.16
CA ARG A 267 -30.02 -48.41 -28.11
C ARG A 267 -28.62 -47.86 -27.88
N GLN A 268 -28.24 -46.79 -28.59
CA GLN A 268 -26.95 -46.12 -28.39
C GLN A 268 -26.82 -45.58 -26.97
N SER A 269 -27.89 -45.00 -26.41
CA SER A 269 -27.92 -44.56 -25.01
C SER A 269 -27.77 -45.73 -24.04
N LEU A 270 -28.46 -46.84 -24.25
CA LEU A 270 -28.31 -48.05 -23.42
C LEU A 270 -26.87 -48.60 -23.47
N GLU A 271 -26.30 -48.71 -24.67
CA GLU A 271 -24.92 -49.19 -24.85
C GLU A 271 -23.90 -48.31 -24.13
N ARG A 272 -24.11 -46.98 -24.15
CA ARG A 272 -23.27 -46.03 -23.39
C ARG A 272 -23.35 -46.30 -21.88
N VAL A 273 -24.55 -46.39 -21.32
CA VAL A 273 -24.76 -46.66 -19.88
C VAL A 273 -24.17 -48.01 -19.46
N GLU A 274 -24.38 -49.06 -20.28
CA GLU A 274 -23.81 -50.38 -19.99
C GLU A 274 -22.28 -50.39 -20.11
N LYS A 275 -21.70 -49.57 -21.00
CA LYS A 275 -20.25 -49.38 -21.07
C LYS A 275 -19.72 -48.68 -19.82
N GLU A 276 -20.42 -47.68 -19.30
CA GLU A 276 -20.04 -47.00 -18.05
C GLU A 276 -20.12 -47.94 -16.84
N SER A 277 -21.17 -48.75 -16.73
CA SER A 277 -21.29 -49.75 -15.66
C SER A 277 -20.17 -50.79 -15.72
N ARG A 278 -19.82 -51.27 -16.93
CA ARG A 278 -18.64 -52.14 -17.10
C ARG A 278 -17.35 -51.45 -16.67
N LYS A 279 -17.13 -50.20 -17.07
CA LYS A 279 -15.93 -49.44 -16.65
C LYS A 279 -15.83 -49.28 -15.14
N LEU A 280 -16.96 -49.09 -14.45
CA LEU A 280 -17.00 -49.01 -13.00
C LEU A 280 -16.63 -50.36 -12.38
N GLN A 281 -17.19 -51.47 -12.89
CA GLN A 281 -16.93 -52.83 -12.40
C GLN A 281 -15.55 -53.38 -12.74
N ASP A 282 -14.98 -52.97 -13.88
CA ASP A 282 -13.66 -53.40 -14.37
C ASP A 282 -12.51 -52.76 -13.56
N ASP A 283 -12.66 -52.65 -12.23
CA ASP A 283 -11.74 -52.03 -11.26
C ASP A 283 -10.41 -52.80 -11.07
N LEU A 284 -10.01 -53.56 -12.10
CA LEU A 284 -8.79 -54.34 -12.25
C LEU A 284 -8.21 -54.04 -13.65
N THR A 285 -6.93 -53.76 -13.91
CA THR A 285 -5.73 -53.98 -13.07
C THR A 285 -4.48 -53.24 -13.60
N GLU A 286 -4.53 -52.45 -14.70
CA GLU A 286 -3.30 -51.91 -15.33
C GLU A 286 -3.38 -50.41 -15.66
N HIS A 287 -4.42 -49.96 -16.37
CA HIS A 287 -4.53 -48.52 -16.67
C HIS A 287 -4.76 -47.68 -15.40
N GLN A 288 -5.57 -48.20 -14.47
CA GLN A 288 -5.76 -47.59 -13.15
C GLN A 288 -4.52 -47.73 -12.27
N LYS A 289 -3.78 -48.85 -12.28
CA LYS A 289 -2.48 -48.93 -11.59
C LYS A 289 -1.50 -47.89 -12.10
N LEU A 290 -1.48 -47.64 -13.40
CA LEU A 290 -0.67 -46.58 -13.99
C LEU A 290 -1.15 -45.19 -13.53
N LEU A 291 -2.46 -44.95 -13.46
CA LEU A 291 -3.02 -43.70 -12.92
C LEU A 291 -2.71 -43.54 -11.44
N VAL A 292 -2.88 -44.58 -10.61
CA VAL A 292 -2.50 -44.62 -9.20
C VAL A 292 -1.02 -44.36 -9.03
N LYS A 293 -0.17 -45.00 -9.86
CA LYS A 293 1.27 -44.75 -9.87
C LYS A 293 1.58 -43.29 -10.18
N ARG A 294 0.97 -42.73 -11.24
CA ARG A 294 1.11 -41.30 -11.58
C ARG A 294 0.58 -40.39 -10.48
N MET A 295 -0.48 -40.77 -9.78
CA MET A 295 -1.05 -39.99 -8.68
C MET A 295 -0.20 -40.05 -7.43
N ARG A 296 0.43 -41.19 -7.15
CA ARG A 296 1.46 -41.31 -6.10
C ARG A 296 2.68 -40.45 -6.44
N GLU A 297 3.16 -40.52 -7.68
CA GLU A 297 4.25 -39.64 -8.16
C GLU A 297 3.86 -38.16 -8.07
N ALA A 298 2.62 -37.79 -8.41
CA ALA A 298 2.12 -36.42 -8.25
C ALA A 298 2.03 -35.99 -6.78
N ALA A 299 1.58 -36.89 -5.89
CA ALA A 299 1.55 -36.64 -4.45
C ALA A 299 2.96 -36.44 -3.87
N GLU A 300 3.95 -37.22 -4.32
CA GLU A 300 5.37 -37.03 -3.98
C GLU A 300 5.90 -35.69 -4.49
N VAL A 301 5.56 -35.28 -5.71
CA VAL A 301 5.96 -33.97 -6.26
C VAL A 301 5.38 -32.82 -5.45
N ILE A 302 4.15 -32.93 -4.95
CA ILE A 302 3.55 -31.94 -4.04
C ILE A 302 4.38 -31.84 -2.76
N GLU A 303 4.78 -32.98 -2.19
CA GLU A 303 5.62 -33.03 -1.00
C GLU A 303 6.98 -32.35 -1.20
N ASP A 304 7.64 -32.62 -2.32
CA ASP A 304 8.92 -32.02 -2.68
C ASP A 304 8.82 -30.50 -2.87
N LYS A 305 7.72 -30.04 -3.48
CA LYS A 305 7.42 -28.60 -3.61
C LYS A 305 7.19 -27.96 -2.25
N GLU A 306 6.39 -28.57 -1.38
CA GLU A 306 6.12 -28.07 -0.03
C GLU A 306 7.38 -28.01 0.83
N THR A 307 8.23 -29.05 0.79
CA THR A 307 9.51 -29.06 1.51
C THR A 307 10.50 -28.04 0.97
N SER A 308 10.56 -27.85 -0.35
CA SER A 308 11.37 -26.80 -0.98
C SER A 308 10.89 -25.40 -0.56
N LEU A 309 9.58 -25.18 -0.54
CA LEU A 309 8.98 -23.92 -0.09
C LEU A 309 9.28 -23.65 1.39
N ARG A 310 9.19 -24.68 2.24
CA ARG A 310 9.59 -24.60 3.66
C ARG A 310 11.07 -24.22 3.83
N LYS A 311 11.98 -24.80 3.03
CA LYS A 311 13.40 -24.44 3.05
C LYS A 311 13.60 -22.97 2.65
N LEU A 312 12.93 -22.53 1.58
CA LEU A 312 12.99 -21.15 1.10
C LEU A 312 12.46 -20.16 2.14
N GLN A 313 11.38 -20.49 2.84
CA GLN A 313 10.84 -19.69 3.94
C GLN A 313 11.83 -19.55 5.10
N LYS A 314 12.45 -20.66 5.52
CA LYS A 314 13.46 -20.63 6.58
C LYS A 314 14.65 -19.75 6.20
N GLN A 315 15.06 -19.78 4.93
CA GLN A 315 16.08 -18.88 4.39
C GLN A 315 15.62 -17.43 4.41
N ASN A 316 14.41 -17.13 3.93
CA ASN A 316 13.84 -15.77 3.94
C ASN A 316 13.73 -15.20 5.36
N PHE A 317 13.27 -15.99 6.33
CA PHE A 317 13.21 -15.57 7.73
C PHE A 317 14.61 -15.27 8.29
N THR A 318 15.59 -16.10 7.97
CA THR A 318 16.99 -15.88 8.38
C THR A 318 17.55 -14.61 7.75
N GLN A 319 17.28 -14.38 6.47
CA GLN A 319 17.69 -13.17 5.76
C GLN A 319 17.02 -11.92 6.33
N GLN A 320 15.72 -11.98 6.66
CA GLN A 320 15.01 -10.87 7.30
C GLN A 320 15.58 -10.53 8.68
N ALA A 321 15.92 -11.54 9.49
CA ALA A 321 16.58 -11.33 10.78
C ALA A 321 17.96 -10.67 10.61
N GLN A 322 18.74 -11.10 9.61
CA GLN A 322 20.03 -10.47 9.29
C GLN A 322 19.88 -9.03 8.80
N ILE A 323 18.87 -8.75 7.97
CA ILE A 323 18.56 -7.39 7.50
C ILE A 323 18.22 -6.49 8.69
N GLU A 324 17.44 -6.96 9.66
CA GLU A 324 17.07 -6.17 10.83
C GLU A 324 18.26 -5.92 11.77
N GLU A 325 19.12 -6.93 11.96
CA GLU A 325 20.38 -6.76 12.70
C GLU A 325 21.30 -5.73 12.02
N LEU A 326 21.44 -5.78 10.69
CA LEU A 326 22.21 -4.82 9.92
C LEU A 326 21.63 -3.40 10.05
N LYS A 327 20.31 -3.24 10.00
CA LYS A 327 19.66 -1.93 10.21
C LYS A 327 19.98 -1.35 11.59
N MET A 328 19.97 -2.17 12.65
CA MET A 328 20.32 -1.71 13.99
C MET A 328 21.77 -1.23 14.07
N LYS A 329 22.73 -2.00 13.51
CA LYS A 329 24.15 -1.59 13.47
C LYS A 329 24.38 -0.32 12.67
N VAL A 330 23.67 -0.15 11.56
CA VAL A 330 23.72 1.09 10.76
C VAL A 330 23.19 2.28 11.56
N ALA A 331 22.08 2.12 12.28
CA ALA A 331 21.52 3.17 13.12
C ALA A 331 22.46 3.58 14.26
N GLU A 332 23.10 2.62 14.93
CA GLU A 332 24.10 2.86 15.98
C GLU A 332 25.31 3.63 15.44
N THR A 333 25.87 3.16 14.32
CA THR A 333 27.03 3.83 13.68
C THR A 333 26.68 5.26 13.24
N GLN A 334 25.46 5.48 12.72
CA GLN A 334 24.98 6.81 12.36
C GLN A 334 24.82 7.71 13.59
N GLN A 335 24.34 7.17 14.71
CA GLN A 335 24.21 7.90 15.96
C GLN A 335 25.57 8.34 16.49
N ASP A 336 26.57 7.45 16.50
CA ASP A 336 27.93 7.74 16.94
C ASP A 336 28.63 8.76 16.03
N SER A 337 28.46 8.62 14.71
CA SER A 337 28.98 9.57 13.73
C SER A 337 28.35 10.96 13.91
N ASN A 338 27.03 11.03 14.10
CA ASN A 338 26.32 12.29 14.37
C ASN A 338 26.76 12.93 15.69
N ALA A 339 26.98 12.14 16.74
CA ALA A 339 27.50 12.63 18.02
C ALA A 339 28.92 13.21 17.85
N SER A 340 29.78 12.53 17.09
CA SER A 340 31.13 13.00 16.79
C SER A 340 31.14 14.30 15.98
N ILE A 341 30.29 14.39 14.94
CA ILE A 341 30.12 15.62 14.15
C ILE A 341 29.64 16.77 15.03
N ARG A 342 28.68 16.53 15.93
CA ARG A 342 28.20 17.56 16.87
C ARG A 342 29.31 18.05 17.79
N ALA A 343 30.11 17.15 18.36
CA ALA A 343 31.22 17.52 19.24
C ALA A 343 32.26 18.42 18.51
N VAL A 344 32.59 18.08 17.26
CA VAL A 344 33.50 18.91 16.43
C VAL A 344 32.87 20.27 16.13
N LEU A 345 31.59 20.33 15.79
CA LEU A 345 30.88 21.59 15.55
C LEU A 345 30.82 22.48 16.80
N ASP A 346 30.62 21.90 17.98
CA ASP A 346 30.61 22.63 19.24
C ASP A 346 31.99 23.19 19.58
N GLN A 347 33.07 22.42 19.35
CA GLN A 347 34.44 22.90 19.51
C GLN A 347 34.74 24.09 18.57
N TYR A 348 34.41 23.98 17.28
CA TYR A 348 34.59 25.08 16.33
C TYR A 348 33.76 26.32 16.70
N ARG A 349 32.57 26.12 17.28
CA ARG A 349 31.73 27.23 17.74
C ARG A 349 32.38 27.98 18.89
N GLU A 350 32.92 27.26 19.88
CA GLU A 350 33.66 27.88 20.99
C GLU A 350 34.90 28.63 20.50
N GLU A 351 35.68 28.04 19.60
CA GLU A 351 36.86 28.69 19.00
C GLU A 351 36.50 29.98 18.25
N LEU A 352 35.41 29.97 17.47
CA LEU A 352 34.89 31.15 16.77
C LEU A 352 34.40 32.23 17.74
N GLU A 353 33.77 31.84 18.85
CA GLU A 353 33.28 32.77 19.87
C GLU A 353 34.43 33.45 20.60
N VAL A 354 35.47 32.70 20.98
CA VAL A 354 36.71 33.25 21.57
C VAL A 354 37.41 34.20 20.61
N ALA A 355 37.59 33.80 19.34
CA ALA A 355 38.23 34.65 18.33
C ALA A 355 37.44 35.95 18.10
N ARG A 356 36.10 35.87 18.06
CA ARG A 356 35.23 37.04 17.93
C ARG A 356 35.35 37.99 19.12
N VAL A 357 35.43 37.46 20.35
CA VAL A 357 35.61 38.26 21.57
C VAL A 357 36.99 38.93 21.59
N GLU A 358 38.05 38.22 21.21
CA GLU A 358 39.40 38.78 21.11
C GLU A 358 39.50 39.87 20.04
N GLU A 359 38.92 39.64 18.87
CA GLU A 359 38.87 40.63 17.80
C GLU A 359 38.11 41.88 18.27
N GLY A 360 36.95 41.71 18.90
CA GLY A 360 36.21 42.81 19.52
C GLY A 360 37.02 43.60 20.55
N ARG A 361 37.79 42.93 21.42
CA ARG A 361 38.70 43.62 22.37
C ARG A 361 39.82 44.38 21.66
N LYS A 362 40.43 43.82 20.62
CA LYS A 362 41.47 44.49 19.83
C LYS A 362 40.93 45.74 19.14
N THR A 363 39.77 45.64 18.50
CA THR A 363 39.11 46.77 17.85
C THR A 363 38.77 47.86 18.88
N GLN A 364 38.24 47.48 20.05
CA GLN A 364 37.92 48.43 21.11
C GLN A 364 39.16 49.14 21.67
N ALA A 365 40.26 48.40 21.88
CA ALA A 365 41.53 48.97 22.33
C ALA A 365 42.12 49.95 21.30
N MET A 366 42.08 49.62 20.00
CA MET A 366 42.50 50.54 18.94
C MET A 366 41.66 51.83 18.93
N LEU A 367 40.34 51.70 19.08
CA LEU A 367 39.43 52.84 19.13
C LEU A 367 39.74 53.76 20.32
N GLN A 368 40.05 53.17 21.48
CA GLN A 368 40.40 53.91 22.68
C GLN A 368 41.73 54.67 22.50
N THR A 369 42.78 54.01 22.00
CA THR A 369 44.06 54.66 21.71
C THR A 369 43.92 55.80 20.71
N ALA A 370 43.11 55.61 19.66
CA ALA A 370 42.84 56.66 18.67
C ALA A 370 42.09 57.85 19.29
N SER A 371 41.11 57.59 20.16
CA SER A 371 40.40 58.62 20.92
C SER A 371 41.33 59.41 21.83
N GLU A 372 42.23 58.74 22.55
CA GLU A 372 43.22 59.38 23.42
C GLU A 372 44.21 60.25 22.63
N ALA A 373 44.72 59.75 21.49
CA ALA A 373 45.56 60.53 20.60
C ALA A 373 44.84 61.78 20.06
N HIS A 374 43.58 61.64 19.66
CA HIS A 374 42.77 62.75 19.19
C HIS A 374 42.52 63.79 20.28
N ALA A 375 42.30 63.36 21.53
CA ALA A 375 42.16 64.27 22.67
C ALA A 375 43.44 65.10 22.91
N VAL A 376 44.61 64.47 22.81
CA VAL A 376 45.91 65.17 22.92
C VAL A 376 46.08 66.19 21.80
N GLU A 377 45.72 65.84 20.56
CA GLU A 377 45.80 66.76 19.42
C GLU A 377 44.87 67.98 19.58
N ILE A 378 43.64 67.74 20.03
CA ILE A 378 42.69 68.82 20.37
C ILE A 378 43.29 69.73 21.47
N GLN A 379 43.91 69.15 22.50
CA GLN A 379 44.50 69.92 23.59
C GLN A 379 45.69 70.78 23.13
N LEU A 380 46.53 70.25 22.22
CA LEU A 380 47.63 70.99 21.61
C LEU A 380 47.12 72.12 20.70
N LEU A 381 46.06 71.89 19.93
CA LEU A 381 45.42 72.92 19.11
C LEU A 381 44.85 74.04 19.99
N HIS A 382 44.19 73.70 21.10
CA HIS A 382 43.72 74.69 22.06
C HIS A 382 44.87 75.52 22.65
N GLN A 383 46.00 74.89 22.97
CA GLN A 383 47.18 75.62 23.46
C GLN A 383 47.75 76.58 22.42
N LYS A 384 47.91 76.13 21.16
CA LYS A 384 48.39 76.99 20.06
C LYS A 384 47.44 78.16 19.80
N LEU A 385 46.13 77.92 19.88
CA LEU A 385 45.12 78.97 19.72
C LEU A 385 45.19 79.97 20.87
N ALA A 386 45.40 79.52 22.11
CA ALA A 386 45.61 80.37 23.28
C ALA A 386 46.88 81.23 23.15
N GLU A 387 47.97 80.67 22.63
CA GLU A 387 49.21 81.41 22.36
C GLU A 387 49.03 82.44 21.24
N GLN A 388 48.35 82.08 20.15
CA GLN A 388 48.04 83.01 19.06
C GLN A 388 47.12 84.15 19.50
N THR A 389 46.09 83.85 20.29
CA THR A 389 45.19 84.88 20.84
C THR A 389 45.97 85.85 21.72
N LYS A 390 46.82 85.36 22.62
CA LYS A 390 47.72 86.21 23.43
C LYS A 390 48.68 87.04 22.58
N ALA A 391 49.28 86.45 21.54
CA ALA A 391 50.15 87.17 20.62
C ALA A 391 49.40 88.26 19.83
N ASN A 392 48.18 87.97 19.39
CA ASN A 392 47.31 88.92 18.71
C ASN A 392 46.87 90.05 19.64
N GLU A 393 46.49 89.75 20.89
CA GLU A 393 46.22 90.77 21.91
C GLU A 393 47.43 91.69 22.11
N THR A 394 48.63 91.11 22.21
CA THR A 394 49.88 91.89 22.35
C THR A 394 50.15 92.77 21.13
N LYS A 395 49.92 92.26 19.91
CA LYS A 395 50.01 93.05 18.67
C LYS A 395 49.00 94.18 18.64
N VAL A 396 47.74 93.91 19.00
CA VAL A 396 46.68 94.91 19.09
C VAL A 396 47.04 95.98 20.11
N GLN A 397 47.56 95.61 21.29
CA GLN A 397 48.06 96.55 22.29
C GLN A 397 49.22 97.39 21.77
N THR A 398 50.15 96.78 21.03
CA THR A 398 51.30 97.50 20.44
C THR A 398 50.86 98.48 19.36
N ILE A 399 49.94 98.07 18.48
CA ILE A 399 49.33 98.94 17.47
C ILE A 399 48.56 100.08 18.16
N HIS A 400 47.78 99.77 19.20
CA HIS A 400 47.05 100.77 19.97
C HIS A 400 47.98 101.79 20.62
N LYS A 401 49.08 101.33 21.24
CA LYS A 401 50.11 102.18 21.83
C LYS A 401 50.83 103.03 20.77
N ALA A 402 51.24 102.44 19.66
CA ALA A 402 51.89 103.15 18.55
C ALA A 402 50.94 104.20 17.94
N HIS A 403 49.65 103.88 17.83
CA HIS A 403 48.64 104.81 17.36
C HIS A 403 48.43 105.96 18.35
N GLN A 404 48.36 105.68 19.66
CA GLN A 404 48.31 106.71 20.70
C GLN A 404 49.56 107.60 20.70
N GLU A 405 50.75 107.01 20.55
CA GLU A 405 52.01 107.77 20.45
C GLU A 405 52.06 108.60 19.17
N ALA A 406 51.60 108.08 18.03
CA ALA A 406 51.53 108.82 16.77
C ALA A 406 50.54 109.99 16.85
N LEU A 407 49.36 109.76 17.43
CA LEU A 407 48.40 110.82 17.73
C LEU A 407 48.99 111.86 18.69
N SER A 408 49.73 111.43 19.71
CA SER A 408 50.41 112.32 20.66
C SER A 408 51.55 113.11 20.01
N ARG A 409 52.31 112.50 19.09
CA ARG A 409 53.38 113.17 18.32
C ARG A 409 52.81 114.13 17.29
N GLN A 410 51.72 113.77 16.60
CA GLN A 410 50.99 114.70 15.73
C GLN A 410 50.44 115.86 16.55
N ALA A 411 49.80 115.60 17.69
CA ALA A 411 49.35 116.64 18.60
C ALA A 411 50.52 117.50 19.11
N ALA A 412 51.67 116.92 19.44
CA ALA A 412 52.85 117.64 19.94
C ALA A 412 53.62 118.39 18.84
N GLN A 413 53.70 117.89 17.61
CA GLN A 413 54.24 118.63 16.46
C GLN A 413 53.31 119.76 16.05
N PHE A 414 51.99 119.51 16.07
CA PHE A 414 50.99 120.54 15.87
C PHE A 414 51.11 121.60 16.98
N GLN A 415 51.23 121.20 18.25
CA GLN A 415 51.38 122.14 19.37
C GLN A 415 52.73 122.86 19.41
N ARG A 416 53.88 122.22 19.13
CA ARG A 416 55.18 122.92 19.15
C ARG A 416 55.38 123.84 17.96
N ARG A 417 54.72 123.57 16.83
CA ARG A 417 54.73 124.51 15.71
C ARG A 417 53.74 125.66 15.94
N ILE A 418 52.74 125.47 16.81
CA ILE A 418 51.67 126.44 17.14
C ILE A 418 51.93 127.20 18.46
N ALA A 419 52.86 126.80 19.33
CA ALA A 419 53.18 127.50 20.58
C ALA A 419 54.70 127.48 20.86
N GLY A 420 55.41 128.59 21.03
CA GLY A 420 54.95 129.96 21.17
C GLY A 420 56.12 130.94 21.15
N THR A 421 56.29 131.57 19.99
CA THR A 421 56.41 133.03 19.93
C THR A 421 55.14 133.66 20.54
N SER A 422 55.37 134.45 21.60
CA SER A 422 54.63 135.58 22.20
C SER A 422 53.10 135.71 22.08
N LEU A 423 52.48 135.96 23.25
CA LEU A 423 51.62 137.11 23.60
C LEU A 423 51.01 137.95 22.45
N PRO A 424 49.83 138.58 22.62
CA PRO A 424 48.76 138.41 23.64
C PRO A 424 47.37 138.21 22.99
N GLY A 425 46.39 137.86 23.83
CA GLY A 425 45.06 137.43 23.40
C GLY A 425 44.08 138.51 22.91
N TYR A 426 42.84 138.03 22.75
CA TYR A 426 41.61 138.69 22.28
C TYR A 426 41.55 138.87 20.75
N THR A 427 40.49 138.50 20.02
CA THR A 427 39.07 138.26 20.32
C THR A 427 38.50 137.38 19.21
N ALA A 428 37.72 136.35 19.56
CA ALA A 428 37.13 135.36 18.65
C ALA A 428 35.61 135.53 18.57
N ALA A 429 35.05 135.60 17.35
CA ALA A 429 33.64 135.41 16.97
C ALA A 429 33.53 135.34 15.42
N PRO A 430 32.41 134.89 14.80
CA PRO A 430 32.26 133.47 14.50
C PRO A 430 31.68 133.15 13.09
N THR A 431 31.83 131.87 12.71
CA THR A 431 30.80 130.97 12.12
C THR A 431 30.12 131.27 10.78
N SER A 432 30.35 130.37 9.81
CA SER A 432 29.38 129.53 9.08
C SER A 432 30.14 128.61 8.10
N PRO A 433 29.63 127.45 7.62
CA PRO A 433 28.37 126.75 7.93
C PRO A 433 28.57 125.33 8.50
N GLY A 434 27.58 124.88 9.29
CA GLY A 434 27.55 123.57 9.92
C GLY A 434 27.01 122.46 9.01
N GLN A 435 27.71 121.33 9.00
CA GLN A 435 27.17 120.01 8.70
C GLN A 435 27.51 119.11 9.89
N GLN A 436 26.59 119.04 10.85
CA GLN A 436 26.60 118.02 11.89
C GLN A 436 25.35 117.17 11.72
N GLN A 437 25.54 116.02 11.08
CA GLN A 437 24.59 114.92 11.09
C GLN A 437 24.54 114.36 12.52
N ASP A 438 23.51 114.81 13.21
CA ASP A 438 22.54 113.97 13.91
C ASP A 438 23.10 112.67 14.51
N THR A 439 23.59 112.81 15.73
CA THR A 439 23.47 111.77 16.73
C THR A 439 22.00 111.57 17.08
N ARG A 440 21.52 110.33 17.04
CA ARG A 440 20.72 109.65 18.10
C ARG A 440 19.71 108.69 17.47
N LYS A 441 19.91 107.40 17.73
CA LYS A 441 19.08 106.58 18.63
C LYS A 441 19.10 105.11 18.20
N SER A 442 19.49 104.30 19.18
CA SER A 442 18.91 103.00 19.51
C SER A 442 18.70 102.01 18.35
N ARG A 443 19.46 100.92 18.39
CA ARG A 443 18.86 99.63 18.74
C ARG A 443 19.92 98.66 19.22
N ILE A 444 19.97 98.53 20.54
CA ILE A 444 20.27 97.27 21.21
C ILE A 444 19.06 96.35 20.98
N LEU A 445 19.31 95.14 20.50
CA LEU A 445 18.54 93.92 20.78
C LEU A 445 19.50 92.78 20.47
N HIS A 446 20.28 92.32 21.46
CA HIS A 446 19.93 91.18 22.32
C HIS A 446 19.38 89.98 21.53
N LEU A 447 20.21 88.96 21.37
CA LEU A 447 19.79 87.62 21.77
C LEU A 447 20.85 87.04 22.71
N ILE A 448 20.49 87.04 23.99
CA ILE A 448 21.13 86.26 25.04
C ILE A 448 20.57 84.84 24.93
N VAL A 449 21.43 83.82 24.92
CA VAL A 449 21.02 82.46 25.31
C VAL A 449 21.50 82.25 26.74
N VAL A 450 20.57 82.43 27.69
CA VAL A 450 20.62 81.85 29.04
C VAL A 450 19.24 81.24 29.30
N GLY A 451 19.22 79.92 29.42
CA GLY A 451 18.32 79.14 30.29
C GLY A 451 16.83 79.08 29.95
N GLY A 452 16.37 77.94 29.41
CA GLY A 452 14.97 77.53 29.48
C GLY A 452 14.55 76.54 28.38
N GLN A 453 14.31 75.29 28.80
CA GLN A 453 13.75 74.12 28.08
C GLN A 453 13.00 74.39 26.76
N GLU A 454 13.25 73.56 25.72
CA GLU A 454 12.14 72.97 24.95
C GLU A 454 12.53 71.77 24.08
N ARG A 455 11.61 70.79 24.05
CA ARG A 455 11.62 69.57 23.25
C ARG A 455 11.54 69.93 21.76
N ILE A 456 12.45 69.39 20.96
CA ILE A 456 12.28 69.41 19.50
C ILE A 456 11.32 68.28 19.12
N ARG A 457 10.08 68.64 18.74
CA ARG A 457 9.20 67.80 17.92
C ARG A 457 9.61 68.01 16.46
N LEU A 458 10.02 66.94 15.79
CA LEU A 458 10.29 66.95 14.35
C LEU A 458 8.97 66.96 13.57
N SER A 459 8.96 67.66 12.43
CA SER A 459 7.80 67.78 11.56
C SER A 459 7.69 66.57 10.62
N PRO A 460 6.50 66.27 10.04
CA PRO A 460 6.31 65.11 9.16
C PRO A 460 7.20 65.06 7.92
N GLU A 461 7.79 66.20 7.51
CA GLU A 461 8.67 66.30 6.34
C GLU A 461 10.10 65.82 6.64
N ASP A 462 10.51 65.78 7.91
CA ASP A 462 11.84 65.29 8.33
C ASP A 462 11.92 63.74 8.36
N TRP A 463 10.79 63.05 8.22
CA TRP A 463 10.72 61.59 8.10
C TRP A 463 11.02 61.07 6.68
N GLN A 464 10.94 61.92 5.65
CA GLN A 464 11.21 61.50 4.26
C GLN A 464 12.70 61.42 3.90
N SER A 465 13.59 62.00 4.73
CA SER A 465 15.05 61.95 4.51
C SER A 465 15.73 60.72 5.12
N LEU A 466 14.98 59.87 5.84
CA LEU A 466 15.45 58.60 6.41
C LEU A 466 14.99 57.36 5.61
N GLY A 467 14.32 57.55 4.47
CA GLY A 467 13.78 56.50 3.62
C GLY A 467 14.66 56.04 2.45
N TYR A 468 15.91 56.50 2.33
CA TYR A 468 16.76 56.23 1.15
C TYR A 468 18.11 55.55 1.42
N ALA A 469 18.30 54.94 2.59
CA ALA A 469 19.52 54.18 2.89
C ALA A 469 19.24 52.78 3.48
N VAL A 470 18.25 52.06 2.94
CA VAL A 470 18.03 50.61 3.18
C VAL A 470 18.01 49.85 1.86
N ASN A 471 18.99 50.09 1.00
CA ASN A 471 19.29 49.19 -0.13
C ASN A 471 20.73 49.45 -0.60
N ALA A 472 21.70 49.11 0.27
CA ALA A 472 23.08 48.78 -0.09
C ALA A 472 23.85 48.41 1.19
N LEU A 473 23.63 47.19 1.69
CA LEU A 473 24.63 46.27 2.24
C LEU A 473 23.95 44.96 2.68
#